data_AF-A0A060YU85-F1
#
_entry.id   AF-A0A060YU85-F1
#
_cell.length_a   1.000
_cell.length_b   1.000
_cell.length_c   1.000
_cell.angle_alpha   90.00
_cell.angle_beta   90.00
_cell.angle_gamma   90.00
#
_symmetry.space_group_name_H-M   'P 1'
#
loop_
_entity.id
_entity.type
_entity.pdbx_description
1 polymer ?
#
loop_
_entity_poly.entity_id
_entity_poly.type
_entity_poly.pdbx_seq_one_letter_code
_entity_poly.pdbx_strand_id
1 'polypeptide(L)'
;MSSPLSDHEKRKQISVRGIAGLGDVVEIKKSFNRHLHFTLVKDRNVATPRDYYFALAHTVRDHLVGRWIRTQQYYYEKDPKRIHYLSLEFYMGRTLQNTMINLGLQNACDEAIYQSG
;
A
#
# COMPACT_ATOMS: atom_id res chain seq x y z
N MET A 1 -33.22 -20.35 -3.88
CA MET A 1 -32.19 -19.70 -4.72
C MET A 1 -31.87 -18.36 -4.08
N SER A 2 -30.61 -18.04 -3.80
CA SER A 2 -30.24 -16.76 -3.20
C SER A 2 -30.55 -15.61 -4.16
N SER A 3 -31.28 -14.59 -3.69
CA SER A 3 -31.61 -13.39 -4.46
C SER A 3 -30.33 -12.76 -5.04
N PRO A 4 -30.36 -12.25 -6.28
CA PRO A 4 -29.20 -11.59 -6.87
C PRO A 4 -28.85 -10.34 -6.06
N LEU A 5 -27.56 -10.20 -5.73
CA LEU A 5 -27.04 -9.04 -4.99
C LEU A 5 -27.36 -7.75 -5.74
N SER A 6 -27.81 -6.73 -5.00
CA SER A 6 -27.97 -5.37 -5.53
C SER A 6 -26.62 -4.83 -6.01
N ASP A 7 -26.61 -3.96 -7.02
CA ASP A 7 -25.37 -3.34 -7.52
C ASP A 7 -24.62 -2.57 -6.42
N HIS A 8 -25.35 -2.07 -5.42
CA HIS A 8 -24.76 -1.47 -4.23
C HIS A 8 -23.99 -2.50 -3.37
N GLU A 9 -24.52 -3.71 -3.23
CA GLU A 9 -23.88 -4.81 -2.48
C GLU A 9 -22.68 -5.38 -3.24
N LYS A 10 -22.75 -5.44 -4.57
CA LYS A 10 -21.60 -5.82 -5.42
C LYS A 10 -20.44 -4.83 -5.26
N ARG A 11 -20.74 -3.51 -5.19
CA ARG A 11 -19.72 -2.45 -5.02
C ARG A 11 -19.07 -2.43 -3.64
N LYS A 12 -19.78 -2.88 -2.60
CA LYS A 12 -19.21 -3.05 -1.25
C LYS A 12 -18.19 -4.18 -1.17
N GLN A 13 -18.17 -5.07 -2.16
CA GLN A 13 -17.26 -6.20 -2.19
C GLN A 13 -15.87 -5.72 -2.63
N ILE A 14 -15.00 -5.43 -1.67
CA ILE A 14 -13.60 -5.07 -1.92
C ILE A 14 -12.93 -6.26 -2.63
N SER A 15 -12.27 -6.01 -3.77
CA SER A 15 -11.63 -7.07 -4.57
C SER A 15 -10.53 -7.80 -3.79
N VAL A 16 -9.84 -7.10 -2.88
CA VAL A 16 -8.83 -7.67 -1.99
C VAL A 16 -9.47 -7.97 -0.63
N ARG A 17 -9.90 -9.22 -0.44
CA ARG A 17 -10.60 -9.67 0.78
C ARG A 17 -9.72 -9.62 2.04
N GLY A 18 -8.41 -9.87 1.91
CA GLY A 18 -7.45 -9.83 3.02
C GLY A 18 -6.82 -8.45 3.24
N ILE A 19 -6.57 -8.07 4.49
CA ILE A 19 -5.56 -7.04 4.76
C ILE A 19 -4.23 -7.72 4.43
N ALA A 20 -3.42 -7.13 3.55
CA ALA A 20 -2.06 -7.65 3.30
C ALA A 20 -1.38 -7.80 4.67
N GLY A 21 -1.01 -9.04 5.01
CA GLY A 21 -0.46 -9.41 6.30
C GLY A 21 0.79 -8.60 6.62
N LEU A 22 1.30 -8.73 7.85
CA LEU A 22 2.66 -8.28 8.16
C LEU A 22 3.58 -8.99 7.16
N GLY A 23 4.10 -8.20 6.21
CA GLY A 23 4.63 -8.72 4.95
C GLY A 23 5.80 -9.65 5.22
N ASP A 24 5.67 -10.89 4.78
CA ASP A 24 6.79 -11.80 4.70
C ASP A 24 7.83 -11.20 3.74
N VAL A 25 9.12 -11.34 4.07
CA VAL A 25 10.24 -10.83 3.28
C VAL A 25 10.13 -11.32 1.83
N VAL A 26 9.65 -12.55 1.64
CA VAL A 26 9.41 -13.15 0.33
C VAL A 26 8.35 -12.38 -0.48
N GLU A 27 7.26 -11.96 0.16
CA GLU A 27 6.17 -11.21 -0.47
C GLU A 27 6.63 -9.80 -0.86
N ILE A 28 7.38 -9.14 0.02
CA ILE A 28 7.94 -7.81 -0.25
C ILE A 28 8.90 -7.86 -1.44
N LYS A 29 9.81 -8.84 -1.50
CA LYS A 29 10.72 -9.02 -2.64
C LYS A 29 9.97 -9.26 -3.94
N LYS A 30 8.92 -10.09 -3.90
CA LYS A 30 8.07 -10.36 -5.08
C LYS A 30 7.40 -9.08 -5.58
N SER A 31 6.80 -8.31 -4.66
CA SER A 31 6.11 -7.06 -4.99
C SER A 31 7.08 -5.98 -5.48
N PHE A 32 8.26 -5.88 -4.87
CA PHE A 32 9.33 -5.00 -5.31
C PHE A 32 9.76 -5.27 -6.75
N ASN A 33 10.08 -6.53 -7.07
CA ASN A 33 10.45 -6.93 -8.43
C ASN A 33 9.30 -6.72 -9.42
N ARG A 34 8.05 -6.95 -8.99
CA ARG A 34 6.86 -6.66 -9.80
C ARG A 34 6.79 -5.17 -10.15
N HIS A 35 7.00 -4.27 -9.18
CA HIS A 35 6.97 -2.83 -9.45
C HIS A 35 8.16 -2.34 -10.27
N LEU A 36 9.35 -2.88 -10.03
CA LEU A 36 10.51 -2.58 -10.87
C LEU A 36 10.24 -2.95 -12.34
N HIS A 37 9.69 -4.13 -12.57
CA HIS A 37 9.45 -4.65 -13.91
C HIS A 37 8.22 -4.02 -14.58
N PHE A 38 7.05 -4.01 -13.93
CA PHE A 38 5.79 -3.60 -14.57
C PHE A 38 5.45 -2.13 -14.35
N THR A 39 5.85 -1.52 -13.24
CA THR A 39 5.52 -0.11 -12.95
C THR A 39 6.60 0.82 -13.47
N LEU A 40 7.87 0.48 -13.28
CA LEU A 40 8.99 1.30 -13.75
C LEU A 40 9.50 0.88 -15.13
N VAL A 41 9.10 -0.28 -15.64
CA VAL A 41 9.53 -0.82 -16.94
C VAL A 41 11.06 -0.92 -16.99
N LYS A 42 11.65 -1.47 -15.92
CA LYS A 42 13.08 -1.63 -15.75
C LYS A 42 13.44 -3.06 -15.39
N ASP A 43 14.59 -3.48 -15.89
CA ASP A 43 15.29 -4.66 -15.42
C ASP A 43 16.39 -4.24 -14.43
N ARG A 44 16.86 -5.17 -13.59
CA ARG A 44 17.89 -4.93 -12.57
C ARG A 44 19.21 -4.44 -13.17
N ASN A 45 19.50 -4.79 -14.42
CA ASN A 45 20.70 -4.35 -15.13
C ASN A 45 20.75 -2.84 -15.41
N VAL A 46 19.58 -2.19 -15.53
CA VAL A 46 19.46 -0.76 -15.90
C VAL A 46 18.87 0.08 -14.78
N ALA A 47 18.53 -0.53 -13.64
CA ALA A 47 17.88 0.13 -12.53
C ALA A 47 18.89 1.00 -11.75
N THR A 48 18.52 2.26 -11.53
CA THR A 48 19.29 3.19 -10.70
C THR A 48 18.82 3.12 -9.24
N PRO A 49 19.60 3.67 -8.27
CA PRO A 49 19.14 3.77 -6.88
C PRO A 49 17.81 4.51 -6.71
N ARG A 50 17.51 5.45 -7.62
CA ARG A 50 16.23 6.15 -7.64
C ARG A 50 15.08 5.25 -8.04
N ASP A 51 15.30 4.33 -8.98
CA ASP A 51 14.30 3.35 -9.40
C ASP A 51 14.02 2.35 -8.27
N TYR A 52 15.05 1.93 -7.54
CA TYR A 52 14.88 1.10 -6.35
C TYR A 52 14.06 1.81 -5.26
N TYR A 53 14.30 3.11 -5.03
CA TYR A 53 13.46 3.89 -4.13
C TYR A 53 11.99 3.88 -4.56
N PHE A 54 11.69 4.13 -5.84
CA PHE A 54 10.31 4.14 -6.32
C PHE A 54 9.66 2.76 -6.27
N ALA A 55 10.39 1.70 -6.62
CA ALA A 55 9.87 0.33 -6.54
C ALA A 55 9.51 -0.05 -5.09
N LEU A 56 10.34 0.33 -4.12
CA LEU A 56 10.05 0.14 -2.70
C LEU A 56 8.87 1.01 -2.24
N ALA A 57 8.82 2.28 -2.65
CA ALA A 57 7.72 3.18 -2.30
C ALA A 57 6.37 2.68 -2.83
N HIS A 58 6.32 2.15 -4.06
CA HIS A 58 5.12 1.52 -4.60
C HIS A 58 4.73 0.26 -3.82
N THR A 59 5.70 -0.57 -3.46
CA THR A 59 5.46 -1.76 -2.64
C THR A 59 4.84 -1.40 -1.30
N VAL A 60 5.43 -0.46 -0.57
CA VAL A 60 4.90 0.00 0.73
C VAL A 60 3.52 0.65 0.58
N ARG A 61 3.29 1.41 -0.51
CA ARG A 61 2.00 2.03 -0.82
C ARG A 61 0.89 1.00 -0.99
N ASP A 62 1.15 -0.14 -1.61
CA ASP A 62 0.13 -1.18 -1.81
C ASP A 62 -0.41 -1.71 -0.46
N HIS A 63 0.45 -1.81 0.56
CA HIS A 63 0.03 -2.15 1.93
C HIS A 63 -0.83 -1.04 2.60
N LEU A 64 -0.63 0.24 2.25
CA LEU A 64 -1.47 1.34 2.73
C LEU A 64 -2.85 1.35 2.05
N VAL A 65 -2.89 1.19 0.73
CA VAL A 65 -4.11 1.38 -0.08
C VAL A 65 -5.25 0.47 0.39
N GLY A 66 -4.94 -0.80 0.68
CA GLY A 66 -5.94 -1.75 1.18
C GLY A 66 -6.53 -1.38 2.55
N ARG A 67 -5.77 -0.68 3.40
CA ARG A 67 -6.25 -0.18 4.70
C ARG A 67 -7.04 1.12 4.50
N TRP A 68 -6.55 2.02 3.65
CA TRP A 68 -7.19 3.30 3.35
C TRP A 68 -8.60 3.12 2.79
N ILE A 69 -8.79 2.24 1.80
CA ILE A 69 -10.10 1.94 1.22
C ILE A 69 -11.09 1.43 2.29
N ARG A 70 -10.64 0.51 3.15
CA ARG A 70 -11.47 -0.04 4.23
C ARG A 70 -11.90 1.04 5.23
N THR A 71 -10.99 1.93 5.62
CA THR A 71 -11.32 3.03 6.53
C THR A 71 -12.36 3.97 5.93
N GLN A 72 -12.22 4.32 4.64
CA GLN A 72 -13.22 5.15 3.96
C GLN A 72 -14.58 4.46 3.86
N GLN A 73 -14.61 3.15 3.56
CA GLN A 73 -15.85 2.39 3.52
C GLN A 73 -16.50 2.29 4.91
N TYR A 74 -15.71 2.10 5.97
CA TYR A 74 -16.20 2.12 7.34
C TYR A 74 -16.83 3.48 7.71
N TYR A 75 -16.20 4.59 7.34
CA TYR A 75 -16.77 5.94 7.54
C TYR A 75 -18.05 6.17 6.73
N TYR A 76 -18.18 5.57 5.56
CA TYR A 76 -19.42 5.64 4.79
C TYR A 76 -20.54 4.82 5.44
N GLU A 77 -20.24 3.62 5.95
CA GLU A 77 -21.23 2.73 6.55
C GLU A 77 -21.71 3.15 7.94
N LYS A 78 -20.82 3.74 8.74
CA LYS A 78 -21.14 4.17 10.11
C LYS A 78 -21.61 5.61 10.20
N ASP A 79 -21.41 6.40 9.15
CA ASP A 79 -21.70 7.83 9.08
C ASP A 79 -21.36 8.63 10.35
N PRO A 80 -20.12 8.54 10.87
CA PRO A 80 -19.73 9.31 12.04
C PRO A 80 -19.55 10.78 11.68
N LYS A 81 -19.63 11.67 12.67
CA LYS A 81 -19.28 13.09 12.52
C LYS A 81 -17.87 13.23 11.93
N ARG A 82 -17.74 13.94 10.81
CA ARG A 82 -16.46 14.17 10.11
C ARG A 82 -15.78 15.45 10.59
N ILE A 83 -14.47 15.41 10.73
CA ILE A 83 -13.63 16.57 11.07
C ILE A 83 -12.83 16.95 9.82
N HIS A 84 -12.98 18.19 9.38
CA HIS A 84 -12.23 18.75 8.25
C HIS A 84 -11.20 19.75 8.78
N TYR A 85 -9.93 19.35 8.75
CA TYR A 85 -8.84 20.21 9.18
C TYR A 85 -8.37 21.09 8.00
N LEU A 86 -8.60 22.39 8.12
CA LEU A 86 -8.21 23.38 7.11
C LEU A 86 -6.96 24.13 7.61
N SER A 87 -5.88 24.02 6.86
CA SER A 87 -4.62 24.71 7.12
C SER A 87 -4.09 25.28 5.81
N LEU A 88 -3.41 26.43 5.90
CA LEU A 88 -2.70 27.01 4.75
C LEU A 88 -1.48 26.17 4.37
N GLU A 89 -0.85 25.51 5.34
CA GLU A 89 0.39 24.77 5.13
C GLU A 89 0.37 23.41 5.85
N PHE A 90 1.00 22.42 5.21
CA PHE A 90 1.24 21.08 5.75
C PHE A 90 2.68 20.65 5.45
N TYR A 91 3.52 20.58 6.48
CA TYR A 91 4.92 20.20 6.33
C TYR A 91 5.11 18.69 6.57
N MET A 92 4.89 17.88 5.53
CA MET A 92 4.87 16.41 5.65
C MET A 92 6.25 15.76 5.76
N GLY A 93 7.30 16.39 5.21
CA GLY A 93 8.64 15.78 5.15
C GLY A 93 8.70 14.49 4.29
N ARG A 94 9.57 13.55 4.66
CA ARG A 94 9.76 12.27 3.96
C ARG A 94 8.79 11.22 4.49
N THR A 95 8.04 10.58 3.60
CA THR A 95 6.91 9.71 3.99
C THR A 95 7.23 8.21 4.03
N LEU A 96 8.26 7.75 3.30
CA LEU A 96 8.54 6.31 3.16
C LEU A 96 8.82 5.63 4.51
N GLN A 97 9.81 6.13 5.25
CA GLN A 97 10.20 5.55 6.54
C GLN A 97 9.07 5.65 7.58
N ASN A 98 8.39 6.80 7.64
CA ASN A 98 7.23 6.99 8.52
C ASN A 98 6.13 5.95 8.23
N THR A 99 5.89 5.66 6.94
CA THR A 99 4.92 4.65 6.53
C THR A 99 5.35 3.24 6.93
N MET A 100 6.62 2.89 6.73
CA MET A 100 7.14 1.56 7.10
C MET A 100 7.03 1.30 8.61
N ILE A 101 7.31 2.32 9.43
CA ILE A 101 7.17 2.24 10.90
C ILE A 101 5.71 2.06 11.29
N ASN A 102 4.80 2.91 10.79
CA ASN A 102 3.37 2.86 11.14
C ASN A 102 2.68 1.58 10.66
N LEU A 103 3.22 0.92 9.63
CA LEU A 103 2.74 -0.37 9.16
C LEU A 103 3.44 -1.58 9.81
N GLY A 104 4.49 -1.36 10.59
CA GLY A 104 5.30 -2.45 11.18
C GLY A 104 6.08 -3.25 10.14
N LEU A 105 6.38 -2.68 8.97
CA LEU A 105 7.05 -3.35 7.85
C LEU A 105 8.55 -3.04 7.75
N GLN A 106 9.06 -2.16 8.61
CA GLN A 106 10.44 -1.67 8.50
C GLN A 106 11.47 -2.80 8.42
N ASN A 107 11.47 -3.72 9.39
CA ASN A 107 12.44 -4.82 9.44
C ASN A 107 12.34 -5.73 8.20
N ALA A 108 11.12 -6.03 7.75
CA ALA A 108 10.90 -6.88 6.59
C ALA A 108 11.34 -6.21 5.28
N CYS A 109 11.13 -4.90 5.15
CA CYS A 109 11.65 -4.10 4.03
C CYS A 109 13.18 -4.04 4.04
N ASP A 110 13.79 -3.81 5.21
CA ASP A 110 15.24 -3.73 5.35
C ASP A 110 15.90 -5.07 4.97
N GLU A 111 15.37 -6.20 5.46
CA GLU A 111 15.85 -7.53 5.06
C GLU A 111 15.61 -7.83 3.57
N ALA A 112 14.45 -7.44 3.02
CA ALA A 112 14.13 -7.67 1.62
C ALA A 112 15.08 -6.94 0.67
N ILE A 113 15.41 -5.68 0.99
CA ILE A 113 16.36 -4.87 0.23
C ILE A 113 17.77 -5.40 0.41
N TYR A 114 18.20 -5.69 1.65
CA TYR A 114 19.52 -6.25 1.94
C TYR A 114 19.79 -7.54 1.15
N GLN A 115 18.80 -8.44 1.05
CA GLN A 115 18.91 -9.67 0.24
C GLN A 115 18.85 -9.43 -1.28
N SER A 116 18.42 -8.26 -1.72
CA SER A 116 18.31 -7.90 -3.14
C SER A 116 19.55 -7.16 -3.67
N GLY A 117 20.56 -6.94 -2.83
CA GLY A 117 21.82 -6.27 -3.17
C GLY A 117 21.71 -4.75 -3.14
#